data_AF-A0A954WNQ4-F1
#
_entry.id   AF-A0A954WNQ4-F1
#
_cell.length_a   1.000
_cell.length_b   1.000
_cell.length_c   1.000
_cell.angle_alpha   90.00
_cell.angle_beta   90.00
_cell.angle_gamma   90.00
#
_symmetry.space_group_name_H-M   'P 1'
#
loop_
_entity.id
_entity.type
_entity.pdbx_description
1 polymer ?
#
loop_
_entity_poly.entity_id
_entity_poly.type
_entity_poly.pdbx_seq_one_letter_code
_entity_poly.pdbx_strand_id
1 'polypeptide(L)'
;MPVGGGISQADDFRTVASALEFYLPAVLRKVHAFWKHESLDGVFHEIATKTALRQIEIAGLCIFISDQTLAPFHIQLRFASDVDEIEWLDCRLGEIRDDVMVRVPYNVYFNHGGNRAIAERLYSIEWRFHVGFGNASVDT
;
A
#
# COMPACT_ATOMS: atom_id res chain seq x y z
N MET A 1 1.68 15.07 13.91
CA MET A 1 0.87 15.71 12.86
C MET A 1 -0.61 15.69 13.21
N PRO A 2 -1.39 16.72 12.81
CA PRO A 2 -2.85 16.73 12.96
C PRO A 2 -3.52 15.69 12.04
N VAL A 3 -4.78 15.36 12.33
CA VAL A 3 -5.64 14.59 11.42
C VAL A 3 -5.85 15.40 10.13
N GLY A 4 -5.81 14.72 8.98
CA GLY A 4 -5.81 15.34 7.65
C GLY A 4 -4.44 15.85 7.20
N GLY A 5 -3.41 15.79 8.05
CA GLY A 5 -2.06 16.17 7.68
C GLY A 5 -1.41 15.15 6.75
N GLY A 6 -0.81 15.63 5.65
CA GLY A 6 0.07 14.84 4.80
C GLY A 6 1.37 14.49 5.50
N ILE A 7 1.81 13.24 5.38
CA ILE A 7 3.06 12.77 5.97
C ILE A 7 4.19 13.17 5.02
N SER A 8 5.17 13.93 5.53
CA SER A 8 6.32 14.34 4.73
C SER A 8 7.24 13.15 4.43
N GLN A 9 8.00 13.28 3.34
CA GLN A 9 9.05 12.34 2.90
C GLN A 9 10.30 12.38 3.81
N ALA A 10 10.10 12.43 5.12
CA ALA A 10 11.17 12.38 6.10
C ALA A 10 11.79 10.97 6.17
N ASP A 11 13.01 10.86 6.70
CA ASP A 11 13.74 9.59 6.79
C ASP A 11 12.97 8.53 7.63
N ASP A 12 12.21 8.97 8.62
CA ASP A 12 11.32 8.09 9.40
C ASP A 12 10.24 7.44 8.52
N PHE A 13 9.66 8.20 7.58
CA PHE A 13 8.66 7.65 6.67
C PHE A 13 9.27 6.67 5.67
N ARG A 14 10.51 6.92 5.21
CA ARG A 14 11.24 5.97 4.36
C ARG A 14 11.43 4.63 5.07
N THR A 15 11.73 4.67 6.36
CA THR A 15 11.86 3.45 7.18
C THR A 15 10.54 2.68 7.24
N VAL A 16 9.41 3.38 7.42
CA VAL A 16 8.06 2.77 7.36
C VAL A 16 7.77 2.20 5.97
N ALA A 17 8.07 2.93 4.90
CA ALA A 17 7.87 2.48 3.53
C ALA A 17 8.65 1.19 3.24
N SER A 18 9.92 1.12 3.65
CA SER A 18 10.72 -0.11 3.54
C SER A 18 10.18 -1.25 4.41
N ALA A 19 9.64 -0.96 5.60
CA ALA A 19 9.02 -2.01 6.43
C ALA A 19 7.76 -2.61 5.76
N LEU A 20 7.00 -1.82 5.00
CA LEU A 20 5.83 -2.29 4.26
C LEU A 20 6.19 -3.31 3.16
N GLU A 21 7.39 -3.22 2.58
CA GLU A 21 7.89 -4.17 1.57
C GLU A 21 7.97 -5.60 2.13
N PHE A 22 8.18 -5.76 3.44
CA PHE A 22 8.19 -7.05 4.11
C PHE A 22 6.84 -7.39 4.75
N TYR A 23 6.20 -6.40 5.36
CA TYR A 23 4.96 -6.61 6.10
C TYR A 23 3.79 -7.01 5.18
N LEU A 24 3.60 -6.31 4.05
CA LEU A 24 2.46 -6.56 3.16
C LEU A 24 2.52 -7.96 2.53
N PRO A 25 3.65 -8.45 1.97
CA PRO A 25 3.74 -9.84 1.51
C PRO A 25 3.47 -10.86 2.62
N ALA A 26 3.92 -10.58 3.85
CA ALA A 26 3.70 -11.47 4.99
C ALA A 26 2.23 -11.59 5.40
N VAL A 27 1.44 -10.53 5.23
CA VAL A 27 -0.01 -10.56 5.44
C VAL A 27 -0.71 -11.20 4.24
N LEU A 28 -0.37 -10.80 3.01
CA LEU A 28 -1.01 -11.27 1.79
C LEU A 28 -0.86 -12.79 1.59
N ARG A 29 0.32 -13.36 1.91
CA ARG A 29 0.56 -14.82 1.79
C ARG A 29 -0.32 -15.68 2.69
N LYS A 30 -0.94 -15.10 3.73
CA LYS A 30 -1.88 -15.82 4.60
C LYS A 30 -3.19 -16.13 3.89
N VAL A 31 -3.56 -15.32 2.89
CA VAL A 31 -4.86 -15.40 2.19
C VAL A 31 -4.70 -15.78 0.73
N HIS A 32 -3.61 -15.33 0.08
CA HIS A 32 -3.39 -15.47 -1.35
C HIS A 32 -2.18 -16.34 -1.63
N ALA A 33 -2.38 -17.53 -2.19
CA ALA A 33 -1.30 -18.49 -2.45
C ALA A 33 -0.22 -17.96 -3.41
N PHE A 34 -0.58 -17.03 -4.30
CA PHE A 34 0.35 -16.31 -5.18
C PHE A 34 1.53 -15.69 -4.41
N TRP A 35 1.28 -15.17 -3.21
CA TRP A 35 2.27 -14.48 -2.37
C TRP A 35 3.22 -15.41 -1.62
N LYS A 36 3.16 -16.73 -1.83
CA LYS A 36 4.14 -17.68 -1.26
C LYS A 36 5.52 -17.56 -1.90
N HIS A 37 5.58 -17.07 -3.14
CA HIS A 37 6.79 -16.97 -3.95
C HIS A 37 7.00 -15.55 -4.50
N GLU A 38 6.28 -14.57 -3.96
CA GLU A 38 6.34 -13.18 -4.38
C GLU A 38 6.71 -12.29 -3.21
N SER A 39 7.35 -11.16 -3.51
CA SER A 39 7.62 -10.10 -2.54
C SER A 39 7.50 -8.72 -3.21
N LEU A 40 7.42 -7.69 -2.38
CA LEU A 40 7.43 -6.31 -2.83
C LEU A 40 8.81 -5.68 -2.63
N ASP A 41 9.08 -4.68 -3.42
CA ASP A 41 10.17 -3.72 -3.29
C ASP A 41 9.63 -2.33 -3.68
N GLY A 42 10.33 -1.27 -3.29
CA GLY A 42 10.08 0.10 -3.69
C GLY A 42 8.64 0.56 -3.50
N VAL A 43 8.34 1.17 -2.35
CA VAL A 43 7.04 1.81 -2.08
C VAL A 43 7.06 3.29 -2.49
N PHE A 44 6.46 3.61 -3.63
CA PHE A 44 6.31 4.97 -4.15
C PHE A 44 4.91 5.49 -3.80
N HIS A 45 4.80 6.33 -2.78
CA HIS A 45 3.51 6.86 -2.35
C HIS A 45 3.17 8.19 -3.04
N GLU A 46 1.88 8.34 -3.37
CA GLU A 46 1.26 9.60 -3.78
C GLU A 46 0.36 10.16 -2.67
N ILE A 47 -0.26 9.26 -1.91
CA ILE A 47 -1.01 9.59 -0.70
C ILE A 47 -0.25 9.01 0.47
N ALA A 48 0.01 9.84 1.47
CA ALA A 48 0.40 9.45 2.81
C ALA A 48 -0.24 10.44 3.78
N THR A 49 -1.29 10.05 4.48
CA THR A 49 -2.10 10.98 5.28
C THR A 49 -2.53 10.35 6.58
N LYS A 50 -2.49 11.13 7.66
CA LYS A 50 -3.06 10.72 8.94
C LYS A 50 -4.57 10.92 8.92
N THR A 51 -5.35 9.84 8.85
CA THR A 51 -6.82 9.89 8.75
C THR A 51 -7.53 9.93 10.10
N ALA A 52 -6.88 9.43 11.16
CA ALA A 52 -7.35 9.54 12.55
C ALA A 52 -6.16 9.55 13.53
N LEU A 53 -6.40 9.64 14.83
CA LEU A 53 -5.34 9.77 15.85
C LEU A 53 -4.24 8.68 15.73
N ARG A 54 -4.63 7.46 15.38
CA ARG A 54 -3.75 6.28 15.23
C ARG A 54 -3.91 5.60 13.87
N GLN A 55 -4.53 6.27 12.91
CA GLN A 55 -4.82 5.70 11.60
C GLN A 55 -4.14 6.51 10.51
N ILE A 56 -3.56 5.80 9.55
CA ILE A 56 -2.98 6.39 8.35
C ILE A 56 -3.51 5.70 7.11
N GLU A 57 -3.52 6.46 6.02
CA GLU A 57 -3.77 6.01 4.66
C GLU A 57 -2.52 6.23 3.83
N ILE A 58 -2.14 5.20 3.06
CA ILE A 58 -1.04 5.28 2.10
C ILE A 58 -1.52 4.67 0.78
N ALA A 59 -1.29 5.36 -0.33
CA ALA A 59 -1.58 4.84 -1.67
C ALA A 59 -0.51 5.26 -2.66
N GLY A 60 -0.29 4.44 -3.67
CA GLY A 60 0.70 4.70 -4.70
C GLY A 60 1.04 3.44 -5.48
N LEU A 61 2.32 3.24 -5.78
CA LEU A 61 2.85 2.12 -6.55
C LEU A 61 3.87 1.32 -5.74
N CYS A 62 3.90 0.01 -5.96
CA CYS A 62 4.92 -0.90 -5.44
C CYS A 62 5.48 -1.77 -6.57
N ILE A 63 6.75 -2.15 -6.46
CA ILE A 63 7.41 -3.08 -7.39
C ILE A 63 7.14 -4.50 -6.93
N PHE A 64 6.74 -5.38 -7.84
CA PHE A 64 6.80 -6.81 -7.61
C PHE A 64 8.18 -7.31 -8.01
N ILE A 65 8.83 -8.02 -7.10
CA ILE A 65 10.22 -8.42 -7.29
C ILE A 65 10.36 -9.41 -8.45
N SER A 66 9.39 -10.32 -8.61
CA SER A 66 9.49 -11.42 -9.59
C SER A 66 9.68 -10.97 -11.04
N ASP A 67 9.07 -9.86 -11.44
CA ASP A 67 9.08 -9.37 -12.82
C ASP A 67 9.51 -7.90 -12.95
N GLN A 68 9.87 -7.26 -11.83
CA GLN A 68 10.31 -5.86 -11.78
C GLN A 68 9.28 -4.89 -12.40
N THR A 69 8.00 -5.17 -12.18
CA THR A 69 6.91 -4.31 -12.63
C THR A 69 6.19 -3.63 -11.47
N LEU A 70 5.69 -2.43 -11.75
CA LEU A 70 4.91 -1.61 -10.84
C LEU A 70 3.43 -1.95 -10.93
N ALA A 71 2.79 -2.00 -9.77
CA ALA A 71 1.35 -2.11 -9.62
C ALA A 71 0.87 -1.18 -8.50
N PRO A 72 -0.38 -0.70 -8.57
CA PRO A 72 -0.93 0.15 -7.53
C PRO A 72 -1.16 -0.60 -6.22
N PHE A 73 -1.11 0.15 -5.13
CA PHE A 73 -1.54 -0.31 -3.82
C PHE A 73 -2.33 0.79 -3.10
N HIS A 74 -3.17 0.35 -2.17
CA HIS A 74 -3.89 1.19 -1.23
C HIS A 74 -3.92 0.49 0.12
N ILE A 75 -3.39 1.13 1.15
CA ILE A 75 -3.41 0.61 2.51
C ILE A 75 -4.01 1.64 3.45
N GLN A 76 -4.80 1.14 4.38
CA GLN A 76 -5.19 1.85 5.57
C GLN A 76 -4.82 1.00 6.77
N LEU A 77 -4.19 1.59 7.77
CA LEU A 77 -3.71 0.87 8.93
C LEU A 77 -3.94 1.68 10.20
N ARG A 78 -4.26 0.97 11.28
CA ARG A 78 -4.46 1.54 12.61
C ARG A 78 -3.56 0.83 13.61
N PHE A 79 -2.90 1.63 14.44
CA PHE A 79 -2.01 1.14 15.49
C PHE A 79 -2.76 0.97 16.81
N ALA A 80 -2.39 -0.07 17.56
CA ALA A 80 -2.84 -0.27 18.93
C ALA A 80 -2.43 0.90 19.84
N SER A 81 -3.15 1.10 20.93
CA SER A 81 -2.95 2.27 21.82
C SER A 81 -1.80 2.09 22.79
N ASP A 82 -1.50 0.84 23.12
CA ASP A 82 -0.72 0.41 24.28
C ASP A 82 0.39 -0.59 23.90
N VAL A 83 0.35 -1.12 22.67
CA VAL A 83 1.36 -2.03 22.13
C VAL A 83 1.81 -1.59 20.74
N ASP A 84 3.03 -1.96 20.37
CA ASP A 84 3.60 -1.66 19.05
C ASP A 84 3.11 -2.67 17.99
N GLU A 85 1.80 -2.64 17.72
CA GLU A 85 1.13 -3.54 16.78
C GLU A 85 0.13 -2.80 15.88
N ILE A 86 -0.07 -3.34 14.68
CA ILE A 86 -1.16 -2.96 13.79
C ILE A 86 -2.40 -3.75 14.22
N GLU A 87 -3.39 -3.07 14.80
CA GLU A 87 -4.64 -3.68 15.26
C GLU A 87 -5.70 -3.80 14.16
N TRP A 88 -5.59 -2.99 13.10
CA TRP A 88 -6.49 -3.03 11.95
C TRP A 88 -5.75 -2.69 10.66
N LEU A 89 -6.07 -3.41 9.59
CA LEU A 89 -5.52 -3.22 8.25
C LEU A 89 -6.63 -3.42 7.22
N ASP A 90 -6.66 -2.53 6.23
CA ASP A 90 -7.28 -2.76 4.92
C ASP A 90 -6.19 -2.59 3.86
N CYS A 91 -5.81 -3.67 3.16
CA CYS A 91 -4.75 -3.66 2.16
C CYS A 91 -5.28 -4.16 0.82
N ARG A 92 -5.19 -3.31 -0.20
CA ARG A 92 -5.58 -3.60 -1.58
C ARG A 92 -4.39 -3.39 -2.49
N LEU A 93 -4.20 -4.31 -3.44
CA LEU A 93 -2.99 -4.33 -4.25
C LEU A 93 -3.25 -4.94 -5.63
N GLY A 94 -2.67 -4.31 -6.65
CA GLY A 94 -2.81 -4.70 -8.04
C GLY A 94 -4.13 -4.21 -8.63
N GLU A 95 -4.06 -3.61 -9.81
CA GLU A 95 -5.24 -3.21 -10.56
C GLU A 95 -5.57 -4.26 -11.62
N ILE A 96 -6.84 -4.59 -11.76
CA ILE A 96 -7.38 -5.35 -12.87
C ILE A 96 -7.93 -4.39 -13.92
N ARG A 97 -7.58 -4.65 -15.19
CA ARG A 97 -8.22 -4.07 -16.37
C ARG A 97 -8.40 -5.18 -17.38
N ASP A 98 -9.61 -5.32 -17.91
CA ASP A 98 -9.94 -6.35 -18.90
C ASP A 98 -9.49 -7.75 -18.45
N ASP A 99 -9.81 -8.12 -17.20
CA ASP A 99 -9.44 -9.39 -16.53
C ASP A 99 -7.93 -9.66 -16.36
N VAL A 100 -7.07 -8.69 -16.67
CA VAL A 100 -5.61 -8.82 -16.53
C VAL A 100 -5.07 -7.83 -15.51
N MET A 101 -4.14 -8.30 -14.68
CA MET A 101 -3.46 -7.41 -13.74
C MET A 101 -2.56 -6.44 -14.52
N VAL A 102 -2.75 -5.15 -14.30
CA VAL A 102 -1.95 -4.09 -14.91
C VAL A 102 -0.54 -4.13 -14.31
N ARG A 103 0.46 -4.29 -15.18
CA ARG A 103 1.89 -4.33 -14.86
C ARG A 103 2.63 -3.33 -15.72
N VAL A 104 3.41 -2.45 -15.10
CA VAL A 104 4.25 -1.50 -15.84
C VAL A 104 5.71 -1.78 -15.52
N PRO A 105 6.56 -2.12 -16.49
CA PRO A 105 8.00 -2.28 -16.23
C PRO A 105 8.58 -1.06 -15.52
N TYR A 106 9.32 -1.28 -14.44
CA TYR A 106 9.88 -0.22 -13.60
C TYR A 106 10.69 0.79 -14.42
N ASN A 107 11.56 0.30 -15.30
CA ASN A 107 12.38 1.13 -16.18
C ASN A 107 11.56 2.03 -17.12
N VAL A 108 10.43 1.53 -17.65
CA VAL A 108 9.55 2.30 -18.54
C VAL A 108 8.85 3.42 -17.76
N TYR A 109 8.42 3.16 -16.53
CA TYR A 109 7.72 4.15 -15.71
C TYR A 109 8.58 5.39 -15.42
N PHE A 110 9.82 5.18 -14.96
CA PHE A 110 10.72 6.29 -14.63
C PHE A 110 11.22 7.04 -15.87
N ASN A 111 11.40 6.34 -17.00
CA ASN A 111 11.81 6.99 -18.26
C ASN A 111 10.74 7.92 -18.84
N HIS A 112 9.46 7.77 -18.44
CA HIS A 112 8.35 8.60 -18.91
C HIS A 112 7.85 9.61 -17.86
N GLY A 113 8.67 9.97 -16.87
CA GLY A 113 8.33 11.00 -15.88
C GLY A 113 7.42 10.53 -14.75
N GLY A 114 7.21 9.21 -14.61
CA GLY A 114 6.73 8.58 -13.37
C GLY A 114 5.41 9.13 -12.82
N ASN A 115 4.44 9.40 -13.69
CA ASN A 115 3.16 9.98 -13.29
C ASN A 115 2.02 9.04 -13.65
N ARG A 116 1.54 8.27 -12.67
CA ARG A 116 0.23 7.61 -12.77
C ARG A 116 -0.57 8.02 -11.57
N ALA A 117 -1.42 9.03 -11.70
CA ALA A 117 -2.30 9.53 -10.65
C ALA A 117 -3.18 8.41 -10.05
N ILE A 118 -2.62 7.63 -9.12
CA ILE A 118 -3.32 6.62 -8.34
C ILE A 118 -4.31 7.33 -7.44
N ALA A 119 -3.90 8.47 -6.87
CA ALA A 119 -4.76 9.31 -6.05
C ALA A 119 -6.07 9.71 -6.75
N GLU A 120 -6.02 10.11 -8.03
CA GLU A 120 -7.19 10.60 -8.78
C GLU A 120 -8.24 9.52 -9.07
N ARG A 121 -7.83 8.25 -9.08
CA ARG A 121 -8.67 7.13 -9.51
C ARG A 121 -8.77 6.02 -8.48
N LEU A 122 -8.30 6.24 -7.26
CA LEU A 122 -8.17 5.23 -6.21
C LEU A 122 -9.45 4.41 -6.01
N TYR A 123 -10.60 5.11 -6.02
CA TYR A 123 -11.92 4.53 -5.78
C TYR A 123 -12.54 3.83 -7.00
N SER A 124 -11.95 3.96 -8.20
CA SER A 124 -12.38 3.24 -9.41
C SER A 124 -11.47 2.06 -9.76
N ILE A 125 -10.42 1.80 -8.98
CA ILE A 125 -9.55 0.65 -9.19
C ILE A 125 -10.30 -0.62 -8.81
N GLU A 126 -10.38 -1.56 -9.75
CA GLU A 126 -10.70 -2.95 -9.46
C GLU A 126 -9.44 -3.66 -8.93
N TRP A 127 -9.50 -4.16 -7.70
CA TRP A 127 -8.31 -4.66 -7.00
C TRP A 127 -8.13 -6.17 -7.18
N ARG A 128 -6.92 -6.60 -7.57
CA ARG A 128 -6.58 -8.02 -7.75
C ARG A 128 -6.47 -8.75 -6.42
N PHE A 129 -5.86 -8.12 -5.44
CA PHE A 129 -5.62 -8.66 -4.12
C PHE A 129 -6.23 -7.76 -3.06
N HIS A 130 -6.85 -8.38 -2.07
CA HIS A 130 -7.39 -7.73 -0.89
C HIS A 130 -7.11 -8.58 0.34
N VAL A 131 -6.65 -7.95 1.41
CA VAL A 131 -6.57 -8.55 2.74
C VAL A 131 -6.93 -7.50 3.78
N GLY A 132 -7.79 -7.87 4.71
CA GLY A 132 -8.16 -7.02 5.83
C GLY A 132 -8.35 -7.83 7.11
N PHE A 133 -8.07 -7.18 8.23
CA PHE A 133 -8.29 -7.74 9.57
C PHE A 133 -8.51 -6.62 10.60
N GLY A 134 -8.95 -7.01 11.80
CA GLY A 134 -9.32 -6.07 12.86
C GLY A 134 -10.73 -5.52 12.65
N ASN A 135 -11.22 -4.74 13.61
CA ASN A 135 -12.55 -4.13 13.52
C ASN A 135 -12.44 -2.65 13.19
N ALA A 136 -13.11 -2.18 12.14
CA ALA A 136 -13.02 -0.77 11.70
C ALA A 136 -13.69 0.21 12.68
N SER A 137 -14.43 -0.29 13.67
CA SER A 137 -15.01 0.52 14.75
C SER A 137 -13.93 1.32 15.45
N VAL A 138 -14.15 2.63 15.55
CA VAL A 138 -13.32 3.57 16.28
C VAL A 138 -13.82 3.53 17.72
N ASP A 139 -12.95 3.23 18.68
CA ASP A 139 -13.25 3.50 20.08
C ASP A 139 -13.48 5.01 20.21
N THR A 140 -14.74 5.40 20.41
CA THR A 140 -15.21 6.77 20.67
C THR A 140 -14.74 7.29 22.02
#